data_AF-A0A1C4DCK7-F1
#
_entry.id   AF-A0A1C4DCK7-F1
#
_cell.length_a   1.000
_cell.length_b   1.000
_cell.length_c   1.000
_cell.angle_alpha   90.00
_cell.angle_beta   90.00
_cell.angle_gamma   90.00
#
_symmetry.space_group_name_H-M   'P 1'
#
loop_
_entity.id
_entity.type
_entity.pdbx_description
1 polymer ?
#
loop_
_entity_poly.entity_id
_entity_poly.type
_entity_poly.pdbx_seq_one_letter_code
_entity_poly.pdbx_strand_id
1 'polypeptide(L)'
;MADNILSAADLEALRQLQERSKEAYRELQRFRIEVYPYMSMDDRVQFWAGEMERSMHWTDEVGEEEGPAAIDPQNQAAPLDLSFFDQHWYDECIGFDKDFDKILVKVAPLIGLDLGGLQIKRKK
;
A
#
# COMPACT_ATOMS: atom_id res chain seq x y z
N MET A 1 -38.23 -0.57 6.34
CA MET A 1 -37.00 0.21 6.05
C MET A 1 -36.37 0.48 7.40
N ALA A 2 -35.23 -0.15 7.70
CA ALA A 2 -34.53 0.10 8.95
C ALA A 2 -33.64 1.32 8.73
N ASP A 3 -33.97 2.42 9.40
CA ASP A 3 -33.08 3.57 9.47
C ASP A 3 -31.81 3.12 10.21
N ASN A 4 -30.73 2.97 9.45
CA ASN A 4 -29.42 2.57 9.97
C ASN A 4 -28.79 3.80 10.65
N ILE A 5 -29.32 4.15 11.82
CA ILE A 5 -28.80 5.24 12.64
C ILE A 5 -27.60 4.69 13.40
N LEU A 6 -26.39 5.13 13.04
CA LEU A 6 -25.15 4.81 13.75
C LEU A 6 -25.32 5.07 15.24
N SER A 7 -24.92 4.12 16.08
CA SER A 7 -24.98 4.30 17.53
C SER A 7 -24.00 5.39 17.98
N ALA A 8 -24.18 5.91 19.21
CA ALA A 8 -23.23 6.88 19.77
C ALA A 8 -21.80 6.32 19.86
N ALA A 9 -21.66 5.00 20.05
CA ALA A 9 -20.36 4.32 20.05
C ALA A 9 -19.76 4.26 18.64
N ASP A 10 -20.56 3.97 17.61
CA ASP A 10 -20.10 3.96 16.22
C ASP A 10 -19.65 5.35 15.76
N LEU A 11 -20.40 6.39 16.15
CA LEU A 11 -20.04 7.78 15.86
C LEU A 11 -18.72 8.18 16.52
N GLU A 12 -18.46 7.72 17.74
CA GLU A 12 -17.21 7.99 18.44
C GLU A 12 -16.05 7.21 17.82
N ALA A 13 -16.25 5.94 17.44
CA ALA A 13 -15.25 5.15 16.72
C ALA A 13 -14.89 5.82 15.37
N LEU A 14 -15.87 6.32 14.62
CA LEU A 14 -15.65 7.05 13.38
C LEU A 14 -14.85 8.34 13.59
N ARG A 15 -15.10 9.09 14.67
CA ARG A 15 -14.31 10.28 15.01
C ARG A 15 -12.87 9.94 15.35
N GLN A 16 -12.65 8.89 16.13
CA GLN A 16 -11.29 8.46 16.49
C GLN A 16 -10.53 7.98 15.25
N LEU A 17 -11.18 7.23 14.36
CA LEU A 17 -10.61 6.83 13.08
C LEU A 17 -10.27 8.05 12.21
N GLN A 18 -11.17 9.04 12.16
CA GLN A 18 -10.95 10.27 11.43
C GLN A 18 -9.77 11.08 11.99
N GLU A 19 -9.60 11.15 13.31
CA GLU A 19 -8.48 11.89 13.89
C GLU A 19 -7.15 11.17 13.67
N ARG A 20 -7.13 9.84 13.85
CA ARG A 20 -5.96 9.01 13.52
C ARG A 20 -5.55 9.14 12.05
N SER A 21 -6.51 9.16 11.12
CA SER A 21 -6.20 9.31 9.70
C SER A 21 -5.64 10.70 9.36
N LYS A 22 -6.12 11.77 10.02
CA LYS A 22 -5.53 13.11 9.88
C LYS A 22 -4.10 13.17 10.41
N GLU A 23 -3.84 12.55 11.56
CA GLU A 23 -2.50 12.51 12.14
C GLU A 23 -1.53 11.75 11.22
N ALA A 24 -1.90 10.56 10.77
CA ALA A 24 -1.13 9.79 9.81
C ALA A 24 -0.87 10.57 8.51
N TYR A 25 -1.88 11.29 8.00
CA TYR A 25 -1.70 12.13 6.82
C TYR A 25 -0.71 13.29 7.07
N ARG A 26 -0.74 13.92 8.24
CA ARG A 26 0.23 14.98 8.59
C ARG A 26 1.64 14.43 8.70
N GLU A 27 1.80 13.24 9.27
CA GLU A 27 3.11 12.57 9.36
C GLU A 27 3.64 12.21 7.98
N LEU A 28 2.80 11.67 7.10
CA LEU A 28 3.17 11.38 5.72
C LEU A 28 3.57 12.65 4.95
N GLN A 29 2.84 13.76 5.15
CA GLN A 29 3.19 15.05 4.56
C GLN A 29 4.54 15.56 5.06
N ARG A 30 4.81 15.46 6.37
CA ARG A 30 6.13 15.82 6.93
C ARG A 30 7.22 14.96 6.34
N PHE A 31 7.04 13.65 6.32
CA PHE A 31 7.99 12.72 5.71
C PHE A 31 8.28 13.10 4.25
N ARG A 32 7.23 13.36 3.45
CA ARG A 32 7.36 13.74 2.04
C ARG A 32 8.15 15.03 1.81
N ILE A 33 8.04 16.00 2.71
CA ILE A 33 8.67 17.32 2.56
C ILE A 33 10.06 17.36 3.20
N GLU A 34 10.21 16.78 4.38
CA GLU A 34 11.37 16.99 5.25
C GLU A 34 12.38 15.85 5.19
N VAL A 35 11.95 14.63 4.82
CA VAL A 35 12.81 13.43 4.87
C VAL A 35 13.04 12.87 3.48
N TYR A 36 11.95 12.54 2.77
CA TYR A 36 11.98 11.84 1.48
C TYR A 36 12.89 12.50 0.42
N PRO A 37 12.91 13.83 0.23
CA PRO A 37 13.74 14.46 -0.79
C PRO A 37 15.24 14.30 -0.58
N TYR A 38 15.67 13.96 0.64
CA TYR A 38 17.06 13.78 1.02
C TYR A 38 17.48 12.31 1.08
N MET A 39 16.55 11.37 0.87
CA MET A 39 16.84 9.95 0.83
C MET A 39 17.65 9.58 -0.42
N SER A 40 18.55 8.62 -0.28
CA SER A 40 19.27 8.08 -1.42
C SER A 40 18.33 7.29 -2.34
N MET A 41 18.77 7.02 -3.57
CA MET A 41 17.99 6.15 -4.48
C MET A 41 17.76 4.77 -3.86
N ASP A 42 18.75 4.20 -3.17
CA ASP A 42 18.63 2.88 -2.57
C ASP A 42 17.65 2.88 -1.39
N ASP A 43 17.67 3.92 -0.55
CA ASP A 43 16.70 4.06 0.55
C ASP A 43 15.27 4.21 0.02
N ARG A 44 15.09 4.96 -1.08
CA ARG A 44 13.79 5.12 -1.74
C ARG A 44 13.29 3.79 -2.33
N VAL A 45 14.19 2.98 -2.89
CA VAL A 45 13.85 1.62 -3.35
C VAL A 45 13.40 0.74 -2.20
N GLN A 46 14.09 0.77 -1.06
CA GLN A 46 13.69 0.00 0.12
C GLN A 46 12.33 0.48 0.67
N PHE A 47 12.12 1.79 0.74
CA PHE A 47 10.84 2.38 1.13
C PHE A 47 9.70 1.87 0.25
N TRP A 48 9.84 1.99 -1.08
CA TRP A 48 8.79 1.56 -2.01
C TRP A 48 8.60 0.05 -2.05
N ALA A 49 9.66 -0.75 -1.88
CA ALA A 49 9.53 -2.19 -1.74
C ALA A 49 8.63 -2.56 -0.55
N GLY A 50 8.85 -1.94 0.61
CA GLY A 50 8.03 -2.19 1.80
C GLY A 50 6.59 -1.64 1.71
N GLU A 51 6.36 -0.52 1.01
CA GLU A 51 5.00 -0.02 0.73
C GLU A 51 4.23 -0.95 -0.22
N MET A 52 4.88 -1.43 -1.27
CA MET A 52 4.27 -2.32 -2.25
C MET A 52 4.01 -3.71 -1.67
N GLU A 53 4.95 -4.27 -0.91
CA GLU A 53 4.78 -5.55 -0.20
C GLU A 53 3.58 -5.49 0.75
N ARG A 54 3.46 -4.43 1.57
CA ARG A 54 2.28 -4.23 2.43
C ARG A 54 0.97 -4.13 1.64
N SER A 55 1.00 -3.45 0.49
CA SER A 55 -0.19 -3.32 -0.36
C SER A 55 -0.61 -4.66 -0.96
N MET A 56 0.36 -5.53 -1.29
CA MET A 56 0.12 -6.87 -1.82
C MET A 56 -0.43 -7.84 -0.77
N HIS A 57 -0.08 -7.64 0.51
CA HIS A 57 -0.55 -8.45 1.64
C HIS A 57 -1.77 -7.87 2.35
N TRP A 58 -2.35 -6.76 1.86
CA TRP A 58 -3.48 -6.09 2.53
C TRP A 58 -4.69 -7.02 2.71
N THR A 59 -4.92 -7.96 1.80
CA THR A 59 -6.00 -8.96 1.92
C THR A 59 -5.74 -10.05 2.97
N ASP A 60 -4.49 -10.28 3.37
CA ASP A 60 -4.14 -11.28 4.39
C ASP A 60 -4.35 -10.74 5.83
N GLU A 61 -4.41 -9.42 6.02
CA GLU A 61 -4.61 -8.80 7.35
C GLU A 61 -6.10 -8.56 7.70
N VAL A 62 -7.02 -8.66 6.74
CA VAL A 62 -8.48 -8.49 6.99
C VAL A 62 -9.23 -9.83 7.08
N GLY A 63 -8.49 -10.95 7.07
CA GLY A 63 -9.02 -12.29 7.27
C GLY A 63 -8.92 -12.75 8.73
N GLU A 64 -10.03 -12.63 9.45
CA GLU A 64 -10.40 -13.45 10.61
C GLU A 64 -9.58 -13.29 11.92
N GLU A 65 -10.16 -12.56 12.88
CA GLU A 65 -10.17 -13.06 14.26
C GLU A 65 -10.88 -14.43 14.25
N GLU A 66 -10.14 -15.53 14.00
CA GLU A 66 -10.42 -16.86 14.55
C GLU A 66 -9.24 -17.83 14.28
N GLY A 67 -8.33 -17.94 15.26
CA GLY A 67 -7.47 -19.11 15.44
C GLY A 67 -6.01 -18.99 14.97
N PRO A 68 -5.08 -19.75 15.59
CA PRO A 68 -3.68 -19.74 15.19
C PRO A 68 -3.56 -20.31 13.78
N ALA A 69 -3.05 -19.51 12.85
CA ALA A 69 -2.77 -19.90 11.48
C ALA A 69 -1.98 -21.22 11.45
N ALA A 70 -2.69 -22.31 11.13
CA ALA A 70 -2.04 -23.54 10.70
C ALA A 70 -1.43 -23.22 9.33
N ILE A 71 -0.11 -23.15 9.28
CA ILE A 71 0.65 -23.04 8.04
C ILE A 71 0.38 -24.34 7.26
N ASP A 72 -0.56 -24.31 6.31
CA ASP A 72 -0.78 -25.40 5.37
C ASP A 72 0.40 -25.44 4.38
N PRO A 73 1.26 -26.48 4.39
CA PRO A 73 2.42 -26.56 3.50
C PRO A 73 2.05 -26.79 2.03
N GLN A 74 0.77 -26.96 1.70
CA GLN A 74 0.25 -27.12 0.34
C GLN A 74 -0.41 -25.87 -0.23
N ASN A 75 -0.45 -24.77 0.51
CA ASN A 75 -0.97 -23.51 0.00
C ASN A 75 0.03 -22.93 -0.99
N GLN A 76 -0.12 -23.29 -2.28
CA GLN A 76 0.54 -22.60 -3.38
C GLN A 76 0.26 -21.12 -3.17
N ALA A 77 1.32 -20.31 -3.01
CA ALA A 77 1.19 -18.86 -2.86
C ALA A 77 0.18 -18.39 -3.90
N ALA A 78 -0.99 -17.92 -3.44
CA ALA A 78 -2.03 -17.47 -4.33
C ALA A 78 -1.40 -16.45 -5.29
N PRO A 79 -1.73 -16.50 -6.59
CA PRO A 79 -1.17 -15.54 -7.54
C PRO A 79 -1.43 -14.14 -7.01
N LEU A 80 -0.36 -13.36 -6.88
CA LEU A 80 -0.41 -12.00 -6.35
C LEU A 80 -1.52 -11.23 -7.06
N ASP A 81 -2.45 -10.64 -6.29
CA ASP A 81 -3.48 -9.77 -6.86
C ASP A 81 -2.82 -8.46 -7.30
N LEU A 82 -2.56 -8.35 -8.60
CA LEU A 82 -1.97 -7.16 -9.22
C LEU A 82 -3.02 -6.14 -9.65
N SER A 83 -4.31 -6.39 -9.42
CA SER A 83 -5.40 -5.48 -9.83
C SER A 83 -5.32 -4.14 -9.12
N PHE A 84 -4.69 -4.09 -7.95
CA PHE A 84 -4.38 -2.85 -7.22
C PHE A 84 -3.40 -1.94 -7.98
N PHE A 85 -2.45 -2.51 -8.72
CA PHE A 85 -1.40 -1.76 -9.44
C PHE A 85 -1.89 -1.27 -10.81
N ASP A 86 -2.90 -0.42 -10.80
CA ASP A 86 -3.47 0.18 -12.01
C ASP A 86 -2.74 1.47 -12.45
N GLN A 87 -3.21 2.07 -13.54
CA GLN A 87 -2.65 3.30 -14.08
C GLN A 87 -2.78 4.47 -13.10
N HIS A 88 -3.87 4.54 -12.33
CA HIS A 88 -4.13 5.65 -11.42
C HIS A 88 -3.14 5.61 -10.25
N TRP A 89 -2.96 4.44 -9.64
CA TRP A 89 -1.94 4.21 -8.61
C TRP A 89 -0.55 4.58 -9.11
N TYR A 90 -0.19 4.15 -10.33
CA TYR A 90 1.12 4.47 -10.92
C TYR A 90 1.31 5.98 -11.12
N ASP A 91 0.29 6.68 -11.60
CA ASP A 91 0.34 8.13 -11.81
C ASP A 91 0.47 8.90 -10.48
N GLU A 92 -0.19 8.44 -9.42
CA GLU A 92 -0.02 9.00 -8.07
C GLU A 92 1.40 8.79 -7.53
N CYS A 93 1.97 7.60 -7.72
CA CYS A 93 3.35 7.29 -7.33
C CYS A 93 4.36 8.18 -8.08
N ILE A 94 4.15 8.42 -9.38
CA ILE A 94 4.95 9.39 -10.17
C ILE A 94 4.77 10.82 -9.67
N GLY A 95 3.57 11.19 -9.21
CA GLY A 95 3.30 12.49 -8.60
C GLY A 95 3.98 12.68 -7.24
N PHE A 96 4.14 11.59 -6.47
CA PHE A 96 4.92 11.57 -5.24
C PHE A 96 6.42 11.64 -5.54
N ASP A 97 6.86 10.85 -6.50
CA ASP A 97 8.26 10.67 -6.87
C ASP A 97 8.46 10.63 -8.39
N LYS A 98 9.14 11.66 -8.92
CA LYS A 98 9.37 11.80 -10.35
C LYS A 98 10.28 10.73 -10.95
N ASP A 99 11.11 10.07 -10.15
CA ASP A 99 11.95 8.95 -10.60
C ASP A 99 11.32 7.59 -10.27
N PHE A 100 10.03 7.55 -9.90
CA PHE A 100 9.35 6.32 -9.51
C PHE A 100 9.47 5.22 -10.56
N ASP A 101 9.48 5.55 -11.86
CA ASP A 101 9.67 4.54 -12.91
C ASP A 101 11.00 3.77 -12.76
N LYS A 102 12.08 4.47 -12.38
CA LYS A 102 13.40 3.85 -12.12
C LYS A 102 13.40 3.07 -10.82
N ILE A 103 12.67 3.54 -9.81
CA ILE A 103 12.49 2.84 -8.55
C ILE A 103 11.72 1.54 -8.78
N LEU A 104 10.62 1.59 -9.51
CA LEU A 104 9.76 0.44 -9.79
C LEU A 104 10.54 -0.68 -10.49
N VAL A 105 11.44 -0.36 -11.42
CA VAL A 105 12.36 -1.35 -12.05
C VAL A 105 13.28 -2.03 -11.02
N LYS A 106 13.73 -1.29 -10.01
CA LYS A 106 14.60 -1.80 -8.95
C LYS A 106 13.83 -2.56 -7.87
N VAL A 107 12.60 -2.14 -7.57
CA VAL A 107 11.71 -2.77 -6.58
C VAL A 107 11.18 -4.09 -7.10
N ALA A 108 10.74 -4.15 -8.35
CA ALA A 108 10.11 -5.34 -8.92
C ALA A 108 10.83 -6.68 -8.65
N PRO A 109 12.15 -6.81 -8.88
CA PRO A 109 12.85 -8.05 -8.58
C PRO A 109 12.97 -8.37 -7.07
N LEU A 110 12.86 -7.36 -6.18
CA LEU A 110 12.93 -7.56 -4.73
C LEU A 110 11.67 -8.24 -4.18
N ILE A 111 10.51 -7.91 -4.76
CA ILE A 111 9.20 -8.40 -4.34
C ILE A 111 8.59 -9.43 -5.30
N GLY A 112 9.37 -9.90 -6.29
CA GLY A 112 8.91 -10.89 -7.28
C GLY A 112 7.80 -10.38 -8.21
N LEU A 113 7.70 -9.07 -8.42
CA LEU A 113 6.66 -8.46 -9.25
C LEU A 113 7.01 -8.53 -10.74
N ASP A 114 6.11 -9.09 -11.54
CA ASP A 114 6.23 -9.07 -13.01
C ASP A 114 5.71 -7.75 -13.59
N LEU A 115 6.64 -6.86 -13.95
CA LEU A 115 6.32 -5.58 -14.59
C LEU A 115 5.65 -5.74 -15.97
N GLY A 116 5.84 -6.86 -16.67
CA GLY A 116 5.21 -7.13 -17.95
C GLY A 116 3.72 -7.45 -17.83
N GLY A 117 3.29 -7.94 -16.65
CA GLY A 117 1.89 -8.23 -16.33
C GLY A 117 1.09 -7.00 -15.88
N LEU A 118 1.76 -5.90 -15.52
CA LEU A 118 1.09 -4.68 -15.07
C LEU A 118 0.40 -3.95 -16.22
N GLN A 119 -0.87 -3.58 -16.00
CA GLN A 119 -1.67 -2.83 -16.96
C GLN A 119 -1.37 -1.31 -16.92
N ILE A 120 -0.07 -0.95 -16.87
CA ILE A 120 0.39 0.42 -16.71
C ILE A 120 1.20 0.90 -17.92
N LYS A 121 0.97 2.16 -18.32
CA LYS A 121 1.73 2.86 -19.36
C LYS A 121 2.89 3.60 -18.71
N ARG A 122 4.02 2.92 -18.63
CA ARG A 122 5.27 3.48 -18.12
C ARG A 122 5.77 4.61 -19.02
N LYS A 123 6.23 5.71 -18.41
CA LYS A 123 6.85 6.83 -19.13
C LYS A 123 8.30 6.44 -19.41
N LYS A 124 8.62 6.18 -20.69
CA LYS A 124 9.98 5.90 -21.15
C LYS A 124 10.93 7.07 -20.92
#